data_AF-A0A950MNM3-F1
#
_entry.id   AF-A0A950MNM3-F1
#
_cell.length_a   1.000
_cell.length_b   1.000
_cell.length_c   1.000
_cell.angle_alpha   90.00
_cell.angle_beta   90.00
_cell.angle_gamma   90.00
#
_symmetry.space_group_name_H-M   'P 1'
#
loop_
_entity.id
_entity.type
_entity.pdbx_description
1 polymer ?
#
loop_
_entity_poly.entity_id
_entity_poly.type
_entity_poly.pdbx_seq_one_letter_code
_entity_poly.pdbx_strand_id
1 'polypeptide(L)' 'MPNSVTRTCVGCRQRKEQAEMVRFVRTESSWTPDAGRRQEGRGAYLCSNKCAQRVVKNNGFPGL' A
#
# COMPACT_ATOMS: atom_id res chain seq x y z
N MET A 1 5.68 23.38 -7.93
CA MET A 1 4.55 22.61 -7.36
C MET A 1 4.89 21.14 -7.51
N PRO A 2 5.12 20.36 -6.43
CA PRO A 2 5.39 18.95 -6.61
C PRO A 2 4.14 18.32 -7.22
N ASN A 3 4.27 17.74 -8.41
CA ASN A 3 3.20 17.01 -9.08
C ASN A 3 2.82 15.84 -8.17
N SER A 4 1.73 16.00 -7.44
CA SER A 4 1.39 15.14 -6.32
C SER A 4 0.70 13.90 -6.88
N VAL A 5 1.42 12.77 -6.83
CA VAL A 5 0.95 11.52 -7.43
C VAL A 5 -0.15 10.96 -6.54
N THR A 6 -1.39 10.95 -7.02
CA THR A 6 -2.49 10.34 -6.28
C THR A 6 -2.49 8.81 -6.45
N ARG A 7 -2.70 8.07 -5.36
CA ARG A 7 -2.87 6.61 -5.36
C ARG A 7 -4.16 6.21 -4.65
N THR A 8 -4.67 5.04 -5.00
CA THR A 8 -5.85 4.48 -4.34
C THR A 8 -5.43 3.56 -3.21
N CYS A 9 -5.95 3.80 -2.02
CA CYS A 9 -5.77 2.92 -0.86
C CYS A 9 -6.46 1.59 -1.13
N VAL A 10 -5.75 0.46 -0.99
CA VAL A 10 -6.35 -0.86 -1.23
C VAL A 10 -7.34 -1.27 -0.13
N GLY A 11 -7.26 -0.65 1.06
CA GLY A 11 -8.15 -0.92 2.19
C GLY A 11 -9.43 -0.11 2.23
N CYS A 12 -9.38 1.21 2.02
CA CYS A 12 -10.57 2.06 2.02
C CYS A 12 -11.04 2.46 0.62
N ARG A 13 -10.29 2.13 -0.45
CA ARG A 13 -10.54 2.52 -1.84
C ARG A 13 -10.61 4.02 -2.10
N GLN A 14 -10.19 4.86 -1.15
CA GLN A 14 -10.09 6.30 -1.34
C GLN A 14 -8.79 6.66 -2.07
N ARG A 15 -8.86 7.70 -2.90
CA ARG A 15 -7.71 8.34 -3.51
C ARG A 15 -7.05 9.30 -2.52
N LYS A 16 -5.74 9.19 -2.36
CA LYS A 16 -4.93 10.03 -1.48
C LYS A 16 -3.57 10.31 -2.11
N GLU A 17 -2.87 11.30 -1.59
CA GLU A 17 -1.53 11.62 -2.05
C GLU A 17 -0.55 10.48 -1.72
N GLN A 18 0.26 10.08 -2.68
CA GLN A 18 1.25 9.01 -2.52
C GLN A 18 2.24 9.33 -1.40
N ALA A 19 2.49 10.62 -1.12
CA ALA A 19 3.34 11.06 -0.02
C ALA A 19 2.76 10.72 1.37
N GLU A 20 1.44 10.60 1.50
CA GLU A 20 0.74 10.30 2.76
C GLU A 20 0.45 8.80 2.93
N MET A 21 1.01 7.96 2.06
CA MET A 21 0.72 6.53 2.01
C MET A 21 1.98 5.70 2.14
N VAL A 22 1.84 4.53 2.77
CA VAL A 22 2.89 3.52 2.83
C VAL A 22 2.68 2.53 1.69
N ARG A 23 3.73 2.31 0.89
CA ARG A 23 3.78 1.24 -0.10
C ARG A 23 4.26 -0.03 0.58
N PHE A 24 3.56 -1.12 0.36
CA PHE A 24 4.00 -2.47 0.71
C PHE A 24 4.26 -3.23 -0.59
N VAL A 25 5.35 -3.98 -0.65
CA VAL A 25 5.71 -4.81 -1.80
C VAL A 25 5.65 -6.27 -1.38
N ARG A 26 4.98 -7.09 -2.20
CA ARG A 26 4.96 -8.53 -1.99
C ARG A 26 6.27 -9.12 -2.47
N THR A 27 7.04 -9.65 -1.53
CA THR A 27 8.18 -10.52 -1.81
C THR A 27 7.72 -11.97 -1.84
N GLU A 28 8.63 -12.92 -2.02
CA GLU A 28 8.31 -14.35 -2.20
C GLU A 28 7.36 -14.92 -1.12
N SER A 29 7.52 -14.49 0.13
CA SER A 29 6.81 -15.07 1.27
C SER A 29 6.08 -14.06 2.16
N SER A 30 6.31 -12.75 1.96
CA SER A 30 5.77 -11.73 2.87
C SER A 30 5.56 -10.39 2.20
N TRP A 31 4.84 -9.49 2.89
CA TRP A 31 4.74 -8.10 2.50
C TRP A 31 5.74 -7.26 3.30
N THR A 32 6.56 -6.49 2.59
CA THR A 32 7.55 -5.62 3.22
C THR A 32 7.21 -4.15 2.95
N PRO A 33 7.34 -3.25 3.95
CA PRO A 33 7.17 -1.83 3.73
C PRO A 33 8.32 -1.29 2.85
N ASP A 34 7.97 -0.63 1.75
CA ASP A 34 8.90 -0.02 0.82
C ASP A 34 8.73 1.51 0.83
N ALA A 35 9.18 2.13 1.92
CA ALA A 35 9.15 3.58 2.07
C ALA A 35 10.02 4.29 1.02
N GLY A 36 11.12 3.65 0.60
CA GLY A 36 12.05 4.17 -0.41
C GLY A 36 11.53 4.05 -1.84
N ARG A 37 10.50 3.23 -2.09
CA ARG A 37 9.93 2.97 -3.43
C ARG A 37 10.96 2.41 -4.41
N ARG A 38 11.92 1.62 -3.90
CA ARG A 38 13.05 1.09 -4.69
C ARG A 38 12.87 -0.38 -5.04
N GLN A 39 11.89 -1.06 -4.42
CA GLN A 39 11.69 -2.49 -4.63
C GLN A 39 10.80 -2.75 -5.85
N GLU A 40 11.23 -3.70 -6.67
CA GLU A 40 10.48 -4.18 -7.84
C GLU A 40 9.37 -5.15 -7.41
N GLY A 41 8.27 -5.19 -8.16
CA GLY A 41 7.14 -6.11 -7.91
C GLY A 41 5.79 -5.45 -7.61
N ARG A 42 4.78 -6.29 -7.31
CA ARG A 42 3.39 -5.86 -7.07
C ARG A 42 3.28 -5.11 -5.75
N GLY A 43 3.08 -3.80 -5.83
CA GLY A 43 2.90 -2.93 -4.69
C GLY A 43 1.44 -2.71 -4.31
N ALA A 44 1.16 -2.56 -3.01
CA ALA A 44 -0.11 -2.14 -2.45
C ALA A 44 0.08 -0.86 -1.64
N TYR A 45 -0.84 0.10 -1.77
CA TYR A 45 -0.79 1.36 -1.02
C TYR A 45 -1.82 1.36 0.10
N LEU A 46 -1.38 1.68 1.31
CA LEU A 46 -2.22 1.79 2.50
C LEU A 46 -2.06 3.17 3.14
N CYS A 47 -3.18 3.78 3.51
CA CYS A 47 -3.17 5.11 4.12
C CYS A 47 -3.23 5.11 5.66
N SER A 48 -3.39 3.93 6.29
CA SER A 48 -3.46 3.81 7.75
C SER A 48 -3.35 2.34 8.19
N ASN A 49 -2.99 2.12 9.44
CA ASN A 49 -3.00 0.79 10.07
C ASN A 49 -4.42 0.16 10.05
N LYS A 50 -5.48 0.96 10.24
CA LYS A 50 -6.86 0.48 10.09
C LYS A 50 -7.15 -0.10 8.70
N CYS A 51 -6.56 0.51 7.66
CA CYS A 51 -6.69 -0.02 6.29
C CYS A 51 -5.87 -1.30 6.10
N ALA A 52 -4.70 -1.43 6.72
CA ALA A 52 -3.93 -2.68 6.73
C ALA A 52 -4.78 -3.81 7.33
N GLN A 53 -5.32 -3.62 8.53
CA GLN A 53 -6.18 -4.60 9.20
C GLN A 53 -7.44 -4.97 8.40
N ARG A 54 -8.03 -4.01 7.68
CA ARG A 54 -9.17 -4.28 6.79
C ARG A 54 -8.75 -5.17 5.61
N VAL A 55 -7.53 -5.00 5.14
CA VAL A 55 -7.01 -5.74 3.99
C VAL A 55 -6.59 -7.14 4.36
N VAL A 56 -5.99 -7.36 5.54
CA VAL A 56 -5.76 -8.70 6.10
C VAL A 56 -7.05 -9.54 6.09
N LYS A 57 -8.18 -8.91 6.43
CA LYS A 57 -9.50 -9.57 6.50
C LYS A 57 -10.14 -9.85 5.13
N ASN A 58 -9.73 -9.11 4.10
CA ASN A 58 -10.23 -9.28 2.74
C ASN A 58 -9.23 -10.12 1.95
N ASN A 59 -9.63 -11.31 1.49
CA ASN A 59 -8.78 -12.25 0.72
C ASN A 59 -8.15 -11.69 -0.58
N GLY A 60 -8.32 -10.40 -0.90
CA GLY A 60 -7.70 -9.72 -2.02
C GLY A 60 -6.19 -9.46 -1.87
N PHE A 61 -5.66 -9.46 -0.63
CA PHE A 61 -4.21 -9.32 -0.37
C PHE A 61 -3.76 -10.29 0.74
N PRO A 62 -3.69 -11.60 0.45
CA PRO A 62 -3.27 -12.58 1.45
C PRO A 62 -1.89 -12.23 2.01
N GLY A 63 -1.80 -12.17 3.34
CA GLY A 63 -0.54 -11.93 4.07
C GLY A 63 -0.09 -10.47 4.20
N LEU A 64 -0.85 -9.49 3.69
CA LEU A 64 -0.64 -8.06 3.96
C LEU A 64 -1.41 -7.65 5.21
#